data_AF-W4VJW9-F1
#
_entry.id   AF-W4VJW9-F1
#
_cell.length_a   1.000
_cell.length_b   1.000
_cell.length_c   1.000
_cell.angle_alpha   90.00
_cell.angle_beta   90.00
_cell.angle_gamma   90.00
#
_symmetry.space_group_name_H-M   'P 1'
#
loop_
_entity.id
_entity.type
_entity.pdbx_description
1 polymer ?
#
loop_
_entity_poly.entity_id
_entity_poly.type
_entity_poly.pdbx_seq_one_letter_code
_entity_poly.pdbx_strand_id
1 'polypeptide(L)'
;MKPNQEVQIRDPFIYVDRKENKYYMYGSTDQNIWGGKGTGFDVWIGNDLENWVGPYPVFRPDLNFYSDENFWAPEVHYYQGGLLYVCHLFIKRKW
;
A
#
# COMPACT_ATOMS: atom_id res chain seq x y z
N MET A 1 7.60 -11.31 -13.04
CA MET A 1 7.89 -10.87 -11.66
C MET A 1 8.89 -9.74 -11.73
N LYS A 2 8.78 -8.73 -10.87
CA LYS A 2 9.75 -7.64 -10.75
C LYS A 2 10.72 -7.94 -9.60
N PRO A 3 12.04 -7.81 -9.81
CA PRO A 3 13.00 -7.91 -8.72
C PRO A 3 12.95 -6.66 -7.82
N ASN A 4 13.44 -6.79 -6.59
CA ASN A 4 13.49 -5.70 -5.59
C ASN A 4 13.94 -4.34 -6.15
N GLN A 5 15.00 -4.32 -6.97
CA GLN A 5 15.58 -3.08 -7.50
C GLN A 5 14.66 -2.34 -8.51
N GLU A 6 13.64 -3.02 -9.04
CA GLU A 6 12.72 -2.48 -10.05
C GLU A 6 11.33 -2.12 -9.50
N VAL A 7 11.10 -2.41 -8.21
CA VAL A 7 9.86 -2.05 -7.53
C VAL A 7 9.95 -0.61 -7.04
N GLN A 8 9.13 0.27 -7.62
CA GLN A 8 8.95 1.62 -7.11
C GLN A 8 8.00 1.58 -5.90
N ILE A 9 8.55 1.81 -4.72
CA ILE A 9 7.81 1.86 -3.47
C ILE A 9 8.55 2.73 -2.47
N ARG A 10 7.81 3.39 -1.57
CA ARG A 10 8.38 4.07 -0.40
C ARG A 10 7.69 3.58 0.86
N ASP A 11 8.43 3.62 1.97
CA ASP A 11 7.99 3.14 3.29
C ASP A 11 7.44 1.71 3.22
N PRO A 12 8.23 0.74 2.73
CA PRO A 12 7.74 -0.62 2.51
C PRO A 12 7.42 -1.31 3.84
N PHE A 13 6.23 -1.88 3.93
CA PHE A 13 5.76 -2.72 5.02
C PHE A 13 5.44 -4.12 4.48
N ILE A 14 6.00 -5.16 5.11
CA ILE A 14 5.79 -6.56 4.71
C ILE A 14 4.82 -7.23 5.69
N TYR A 15 3.65 -7.62 5.21
CA TYR A 15 2.78 -8.56 5.90
C TYR A 15 3.14 -9.99 5.48
N VAL A 16 3.39 -10.84 6.47
CA VAL A 16 3.72 -12.25 6.27
C VAL A 16 2.46 -13.08 6.49
N ASP A 17 1.90 -13.63 5.42
CA ASP A 17 0.81 -14.60 5.52
C ASP A 17 1.40 -16.01 5.66
N ARG A 18 1.36 -16.52 6.90
CA ARG A 18 1.86 -17.86 7.23
C ARG A 18 0.94 -18.98 6.75
N LYS A 19 -0.34 -18.71 6.48
CA LYS A 19 -1.29 -19.71 5.99
C LYS A 19 -1.08 -19.96 4.50
N GLU A 20 -0.88 -18.90 3.73
CA GLU A 20 -0.63 -18.98 2.29
C GLU A 20 0.85 -19.11 1.92
N ASN A 21 1.75 -18.92 2.90
CA ASN A 21 3.20 -18.86 2.70
C ASN A 21 3.60 -17.79 1.67
N LYS A 22 3.05 -16.59 1.85
CA LYS A 22 3.26 -15.44 0.96
C LYS A 22 3.67 -14.19 1.74
N TYR A 23 4.36 -13.32 1.03
CA TYR A 23 4.72 -11.98 1.48
C TYR A 23 3.89 -10.96 0.70
N TYR A 24 3.24 -10.06 1.44
CA TYR A 24 2.48 -8.95 0.88
C TYR A 24 3.20 -7.67 1.24
N MET A 25 3.74 -6.98 0.24
CA MET A 25 4.43 -5.72 0.41
C MET A 25 3.49 -4.57 0.10
N TYR A 26 3.26 -3.75 1.12
CA TYR A 26 2.51 -2.51 1.06
C TYR A 26 3.47 -1.34 1.16
N GLY A 27 3.07 -0.19 0.65
CA GLY A 27 3.84 1.04 0.75
C GLY A 27 3.19 2.15 -0.03
N SER A 28 3.85 3.28 -0.08
CA SER A 28 3.44 4.41 -0.92
C SER A 28 3.80 4.08 -2.38
N THR A 29 2.78 3.83 -3.21
CA THR A 29 2.96 3.43 -4.63
C THR A 29 2.60 4.51 -5.64
N ASP A 30 2.06 5.64 -5.19
CA ASP A 30 1.79 6.78 -6.08
C ASP A 30 3.07 7.24 -6.80
N GLN A 31 2.98 7.44 -8.12
CA GLN A 31 4.12 7.92 -8.91
C GLN A 31 4.52 9.36 -8.52
N ASN A 32 3.53 10.18 -8.14
CA ASN A 32 3.76 11.51 -7.61
C ASN A 32 3.20 11.61 -6.18
N ILE A 33 4.01 11.20 -5.20
CA ILE A 33 3.63 11.27 -3.79
C ILE A 33 3.49 12.70 -3.25
N TRP A 34 4.04 13.72 -3.92
CA TRP A 34 4.14 15.08 -3.38
C TRP A 34 3.08 16.06 -3.93
N GLY A 35 2.22 15.64 -4.85
CA GLY A 35 1.17 16.51 -5.37
C GLY A 35 0.20 15.84 -6.34
N GLY A 36 -1.06 16.25 -6.27
CA GLY A 36 -2.14 15.73 -7.10
C GLY A 36 -3.07 14.78 -6.32
N LYS A 37 -4.10 14.29 -7.00
CA LYS A 37 -5.07 13.35 -6.45
C LYS A 37 -4.35 12.01 -6.21
N GLY A 38 -4.26 11.58 -4.96
CA GLY A 38 -3.63 10.30 -4.65
C GLY A 38 -4.45 9.14 -5.21
N THR A 39 -3.78 8.15 -5.81
CA THR A 39 -4.47 7.03 -6.48
C THR A 39 -5.05 6.07 -5.45
N GLY A 40 -4.35 5.88 -4.33
CA GLY A 40 -4.70 4.95 -3.26
C GLY A 40 -3.51 4.04 -2.92
N PHE A 41 -3.80 2.82 -2.48
CA PHE A 41 -2.76 1.86 -2.08
C PHE A 41 -2.76 0.61 -2.96
N ASP A 42 -1.56 0.15 -3.29
CA ASP A 42 -1.33 -1.11 -3.96
C ASP A 42 -0.56 -2.10 -3.10
N VAL A 43 -0.66 -3.37 -3.48
CA VAL A 43 0.12 -4.46 -2.89
C VAL A 43 0.92 -5.18 -3.95
N TRP A 44 2.15 -5.52 -3.58
CA TRP A 44 3.00 -6.46 -4.28
C TRP A 44 2.99 -7.80 -3.54
N ILE A 45 2.93 -8.90 -4.28
CA ILE A 45 2.87 -10.25 -3.71
C ILE A 45 4.13 -11.01 -4.13
N GLY A 46 4.83 -11.59 -3.17
CA GLY A 46 6.06 -12.35 -3.39
C GLY A 46 6.09 -13.61 -2.53
N ASN A 47 6.98 -14.54 -2.87
CA ASN A 47 7.15 -15.80 -2.14
C ASN A 47 8.56 -15.95 -1.55
N ASP A 48 9.48 -15.04 -1.88
CA ASP A 48 10.92 -15.14 -1.62
C ASP A 48 11.55 -13.83 -1.12
N LEU A 49 10.78 -12.74 -0.99
CA LEU A 49 11.25 -11.39 -0.67
C LEU A 49 12.22 -10.78 -1.71
N GLU A 50 12.33 -11.39 -2.89
CA GLU A 50 13.20 -10.95 -3.98
C GLU A 50 12.40 -10.60 -5.22
N ASN A 51 11.36 -11.38 -5.51
CA ASN A 51 10.56 -11.32 -6.72
C ASN A 51 9.09 -11.05 -6.41
N TRP A 52 8.56 -10.03 -7.06
CA TRP A 52 7.21 -9.51 -6.79
C TRP A 52 6.29 -9.62 -8.01
N VAL A 53 5.02 -9.87 -7.76
CA VAL A 53 3.92 -9.83 -8.73
C VAL A 53 2.96 -8.72 -8.31
N GLY A 54 2.54 -7.88 -9.26
CA GLY A 54 1.70 -6.71 -8.99
C GLY A 54 2.13 -5.49 -9.82
N PRO A 55 1.78 -4.27 -9.37
CA PRO A 55 1.01 -3.96 -8.17
C PRO A 55 -0.48 -4.26 -8.36
N TYR A 56 -1.15 -4.72 -7.31
CA TYR A 56 -2.61 -4.91 -7.31
C TYR A 56 -3.30 -3.83 -6.47
N PRO A 57 -4.42 -3.24 -6.95
CA PRO A 57 -5.15 -2.24 -6.20
C PRO A 57 -5.78 -2.85 -4.95
N VAL A 58 -5.48 -2.28 -3.78
CA VAL A 58 -6.06 -2.69 -2.50
C VAL A 58 -7.06 -1.67 -1.99
N PHE A 59 -6.75 -0.39 -2.18
CA PHE A 59 -7.60 0.70 -1.81
C PHE A 59 -7.59 1.75 -2.91
N ARG A 60 -8.79 2.23 -3.25
CA ARG A 60 -9.00 3.39 -4.11
C ARG A 60 -10.06 4.25 -3.40
N PRO A 61 -9.76 5.53 -3.10
CA PRO A 61 -10.73 6.40 -2.46
C PRO A 61 -11.87 6.70 -3.44
N ASP A 62 -13.11 6.57 -2.96
CA ASP A 62 -14.28 7.05 -3.69
C ASP A 62 -14.32 8.59 -3.73
N LEU A 63 -15.15 9.15 -4.62
CA LEU A 63 -15.33 10.60 -4.78
C LEU A 63 -15.74 11.33 -3.49
N ASN A 64 -16.37 10.64 -2.55
CA ASN A 64 -16.82 11.18 -1.27
C ASN A 64 -15.87 10.87 -0.11
N PHE A 65 -14.70 10.28 -0.38
CA PHE A 65 -13.72 10.01 0.66
C PHE A 65 -13.20 11.32 1.24
N TYR A 66 -12.99 11.35 2.55
CA TYR A 66 -12.75 12.57 3.32
C TYR A 66 -11.35 13.18 3.09
N SER A 67 -10.48 12.52 2.32
CA SER A 67 -9.18 13.03 1.87
C SER A 67 -8.97 12.74 0.39
N ASP A 68 -8.52 13.73 -0.34
CA ASP A 68 -8.22 13.65 -1.78
C ASP A 68 -6.70 13.58 -2.07
N GLU A 69 -5.87 13.74 -1.05
CA GLU A 69 -4.40 13.82 -1.16
C GLU A 69 -3.68 12.95 -0.11
N ASN A 70 -2.41 12.64 -0.39
CA ASN A 70 -1.38 12.07 0.53
C ASN A 70 -1.73 10.73 1.21
N PHE A 71 -1.86 9.66 0.42
CA PHE A 71 -1.96 8.27 0.90
C PHE A 71 -0.55 7.69 1.15
N TRP A 72 -0.02 7.84 2.35
CA TRP A 72 1.38 7.49 2.65
C TRP A 72 1.51 6.39 3.71
N ALA A 73 2.63 5.65 3.63
CA ALA A 73 3.09 4.66 4.61
C ALA A 73 1.97 3.76 5.17
N PRO A 74 1.33 2.94 4.32
CA PRO A 74 0.35 1.97 4.76
C PRO A 74 1.02 0.78 5.46
N GLU A 75 0.39 0.33 6.54
CA GLU A 75 0.68 -0.91 7.24
C GLU A 75 -0.57 -1.78 7.28
N VAL A 76 -0.38 -3.10 7.26
CA VAL A 76 -1.49 -4.05 7.25
C VAL A 76 -1.27 -5.10 8.32
N HIS A 77 -2.22 -5.20 9.24
CA HIS A 77 -2.13 -6.08 10.39
C HIS A 77 -3.35 -7.00 10.41
N TYR A 78 -3.15 -8.28 10.68
CA TYR A 78 -4.28 -9.18 10.89
C TYR A 78 -4.83 -9.01 12.30
N TYR A 79 -6.12 -8.72 12.44
CA TYR A 79 -6.76 -8.47 13.72
C TYR A 79 -8.16 -9.13 13.78
N GLN A 80 -8.40 -9.93 14.83
CA GLN A 80 -9.69 -10.54 15.16
C GLN A 80 -10.45 -11.19 13.98
N GLY A 81 -9.74 -11.93 13.13
CA GLY A 81 -10.38 -12.66 12.03
C GLY A 81 -10.37 -11.92 10.69
N GLY A 82 -9.97 -10.65 10.66
CA GLY A 82 -9.90 -9.82 9.45
C GLY A 82 -8.57 -9.08 9.27
N LEU A 83 -8.38 -8.47 8.10
CA LEU A 83 -7.25 -7.59 7.83
C LEU A 83 -7.62 -6.15 8.26
N LEU A 84 -6.81 -5.58 9.14
CA LEU A 84 -6.86 -4.19 9.56
C LEU A 84 -5.79 -3.41 8.78
N TYR A 85 -6.23 -2.42 8.01
CA TYR A 85 -5.36 -1.48 7.32
C TYR A 85 -5.13 -0.26 8.21
N VAL A 86 -3.88 0.01 8.55
CA VAL A 86 -3.47 1.22 9.26
C VAL A 86 -2.66 2.04 8.28
N CYS A 87 -3.17 3.18 7.82
CA CYS A 87 -2.40 4.07 6.97
C CYS A 87 -2.23 5.42 7.65
N HIS A 88 -1.08 6.06 7.41
CA HIS A 88 -0.89 7.45 7.79
C HIS A 88 -1.51 8.33 6.72
N LEU A 89 -2.72 8.82 6.99
CA LEU A 89 -3.40 9.75 6.11
C LEU A 89 -3.11 11.19 6.55
N PHE A 90 -2.43 11.96 5.69
CA PHE A 90 -2.27 13.39 5.91
C PHE A 90 -3.44 14.14 5.27
N ILE A 91 -4.42 14.52 6.11
CA ILE A 91 -5.55 15.34 5.69
C ILE A 91 -5.09 16.79 5.58
N LYS A 92 -4.92 17.30 4.36
CA LYS A 92 -4.79 18.74 4.13
C LYS A 92 -6.19 19.36 4.17
N ARG A 93 -6.65 19.79 5.35
CA ARG A 93 -7.87 20.61 5.43
C ARG A 93 -7.62 21.92 4.68
N LYS A 94 -8.32 22.12 3.55
CA LYS A 94 -8.49 23.45 2.95
C LYS A 94 -9.32 24.27 3.93
N TRP A 95 -8.68 25.23 4.60
CA TRP A 95 -9.36 26.34 5.26
C TRP A 95 -9.54 27.45 4.23
#